data_AF-A0A212K6P0-F1
#
_entry.id   AF-A0A212K6P0-F1
#
_cell.length_a   1.000
_cell.length_b   1.000
_cell.length_c   1.000
_cell.angle_alpha   90.00
_cell.angle_beta   90.00
_cell.angle_gamma   90.00
#
_symmetry.space_group_name_H-M   'P 1'
#
loop_
_entity.id
_entity.type
_entity.pdbx_description
1 polymer ?
#
loop_
_entity_poly.entity_id
_entity_poly.type
_entity_poly.pdbx_seq_one_letter_code
_entity_poly.pdbx_strand_id
1 'polypeptide(L)'
;MDAIMISVTLTLTAITALYWGEVLSIRLPELDKRFDRKPFNCRPCFTFHISWVLALLSGLISSCAYLVFIGVFISFALFFITKFIDNKKITK
;
A
#
# COMPACT_ATOMS: atom_id res chain seq x y z
N MET A 1 -21.12 -7.16 -3.37
CA MET A 1 -20.82 -6.37 -2.15
C MET A 1 -21.59 -5.07 -2.23
N ASP A 2 -22.20 -4.68 -1.12
CA ASP A 2 -22.80 -3.36 -0.93
C ASP A 2 -21.73 -2.28 -0.71
N ALA A 3 -22.13 -1.02 -0.84
CA ALA A 3 -21.22 0.13 -0.79
C ALA A 3 -20.48 0.26 0.55
N ILE A 4 -21.12 -0.13 1.67
CA ILE A 4 -20.53 -0.06 3.00
C ILE A 4 -19.38 -1.07 3.12
N MET A 5 -19.60 -2.31 2.68
CA MET A 5 -18.55 -3.32 2.71
C MET A 5 -17.38 -2.96 1.80
N ILE A 6 -17.64 -2.33 0.65
CA ILE A 6 -16.58 -1.83 -0.25
C ILE A 6 -15.76 -0.74 0.46
N SER A 7 -16.40 0.25 1.06
CA SER A 7 -15.70 1.35 1.72
C SER A 7 -14.86 0.89 2.92
N VAL A 8 -15.39 -0.03 3.73
CA VAL A 8 -14.66 -0.65 4.85
C VAL A 8 -13.44 -1.42 4.34
N THR A 9 -13.60 -2.22 3.30
CA THR A 9 -12.50 -3.02 2.73
C THR A 9 -11.37 -2.14 2.20
N LEU A 10 -11.71 -1.07 1.47
CA LEU A 10 -10.73 -0.12 0.95
C LEU A 10 -10.02 0.66 2.07
N THR A 11 -10.75 1.04 3.12
CA THR A 11 -10.18 1.74 4.27
C THR A 11 -9.19 0.86 5.03
N LEU A 12 -9.57 -0.40 5.31
CA LEU A 12 -8.68 -1.37 5.93
C LEU A 12 -7.43 -1.62 5.08
N THR A 13 -7.61 -1.80 3.77
CA THR A 13 -6.51 -1.96 2.82
C THR A 13 -5.52 -0.80 2.90
N ALA A 14 -6.02 0.44 2.91
CA ALA A 14 -5.19 1.63 3.00
C ALA A 14 -4.43 1.72 4.33
N ILE A 15 -5.09 1.48 5.46
CA ILE A 15 -4.46 1.50 6.79
C ILE A 15 -3.38 0.42 6.89
N THR A 16 -3.69 -0.80 6.48
CA THR A 16 -2.76 -1.93 6.46
C THR A 16 -1.55 -1.62 5.58
N ALA A 17 -1.76 -1.07 4.37
CA ALA A 17 -0.68 -0.69 3.48
C ALA A 17 0.22 0.41 4.06
N LEU A 18 -0.35 1.44 4.71
CA LEU A 18 0.40 2.51 5.33
C LEU A 18 1.23 2.01 6.53
N TYR A 19 0.64 1.18 7.38
CA TYR A 19 1.30 0.62 8.56
C TYR A 19 2.47 -0.28 8.17
N TRP A 20 2.21 -1.30 7.33
CA TRP A 20 3.25 -2.21 6.87
C TRP A 20 4.26 -1.52 5.95
N GLY A 21 3.81 -0.54 5.18
CA GLY A 21 4.63 0.37 4.39
C GLY A 21 5.74 1.02 5.20
N GLU A 22 5.42 1.53 6.39
CA GLU A 22 6.39 2.18 7.30
C GLU A 22 7.28 1.17 8.05
N VAL A 23 6.68 0.09 8.57
CA VAL A 23 7.40 -0.85 9.43
C VAL A 23 8.33 -1.75 8.62
N LEU A 24 7.79 -2.44 7.61
CA LEU A 24 8.56 -3.45 6.89
C LEU A 24 9.57 -2.87 5.93
N SER A 25 9.39 -1.61 5.47
CA SER A 25 10.39 -1.01 4.60
C SER A 25 11.75 -0.80 5.28
N ILE A 26 11.75 -0.74 6.61
CA ILE A 26 12.95 -0.61 7.44
C ILE A 26 13.42 -2.01 7.89
N ARG A 27 12.50 -2.88 8.30
CA ARG A 27 12.82 -4.20 8.88
C ARG A 27 13.23 -5.26 7.86
N LEU A 28 12.66 -5.26 6.65
CA LEU A 28 12.98 -6.27 5.64
C LEU A 28 14.46 -6.20 5.21
N PRO A 29 15.06 -5.02 4.95
CA PRO A 29 16.51 -4.91 4.69
C PRO A 29 17.40 -5.44 5.81
N GLU A 30 16.95 -5.39 7.08
CA GLU A 30 17.69 -5.94 8.23
C GLU A 30 17.74 -7.48 8.22
N LEU A 31 16.75 -8.13 7.61
CA LEU A 31 16.67 -9.60 7.55
C LEU A 31 17.58 -10.20 6.47
N ASP A 32 17.60 -9.62 5.27
CA ASP A 32 18.43 -10.10 4.16
C ASP A 32 18.71 -8.97 3.15
N LYS A 33 19.93 -8.94 2.61
CA LYS A 33 20.37 -7.96 1.59
C LYS A 33 19.48 -7.94 0.33
N ARG A 34 18.80 -9.06 0.01
CA ARG A 34 17.86 -9.15 -1.11
C ARG A 34 16.64 -8.25 -0.96
N PHE A 35 16.31 -7.86 0.27
CA PHE A 35 15.23 -6.91 0.56
C PHE A 35 15.70 -5.46 0.59
N ASP A 36 17.01 -5.19 0.52
CA ASP A 36 17.55 -3.85 0.36
C ASP A 36 17.47 -3.37 -1.11
N ARG A 37 16.29 -3.52 -1.71
CA ARG A 37 15.98 -3.04 -3.05
C ARG A 37 14.52 -2.68 -3.16
N LYS A 38 14.19 -1.84 -4.13
CA LYS A 38 12.79 -1.52 -4.44
C LYS A 38 12.04 -2.79 -4.88
N PRO A 39 10.76 -2.94 -4.49
CA PRO A 39 9.98 -2.00 -3.71
C PRO A 39 10.17 -2.11 -2.18
N PHE A 40 10.85 -3.15 -1.69
CA PHE A 40 10.88 -3.51 -0.27
C PHE A 40 11.54 -2.47 0.63
N ASN A 41 12.64 -1.84 0.23
CA ASN A 41 13.32 -0.82 1.04
C ASN A 41 12.78 0.61 0.84
N CYS A 42 11.70 0.78 0.08
CA CYS A 42 11.14 2.08 -0.27
C CYS A 42 9.73 2.21 0.29
N ARG A 43 9.53 2.93 1.39
CA ARG A 43 8.21 3.14 2.02
C ARG A 43 7.08 3.48 1.03
N PRO A 44 7.18 4.52 0.16
CA PRO A 44 6.08 4.84 -0.76
C PRO A 44 5.86 3.74 -1.80
N CYS A 45 6.93 3.12 -2.31
CA CYS A 45 6.84 2.01 -3.27
C CYS A 45 6.18 0.78 -2.62
N PHE A 46 6.59 0.44 -1.41
CA PHE A 46 6.09 -0.72 -0.68
C PHE A 46 4.63 -0.56 -0.29
N THR A 47 4.25 0.64 0.18
CA THR A 47 2.85 1.02 0.46
C THR A 47 1.98 0.82 -0.79
N PHE A 48 2.43 1.28 -1.97
CA PHE A 48 1.73 1.08 -3.23
C PHE A 48 1.49 -0.41 -3.54
N HIS A 49 2.55 -1.22 -3.50
CA HIS A 49 2.46 -2.64 -3.84
C HIS A 49 1.59 -3.41 -2.84
N ILE A 50 1.69 -3.13 -1.53
CA ILE A 50 0.82 -3.75 -0.54
C ILE A 50 -0.64 -3.37 -0.78
N SER A 51 -0.94 -2.08 -0.95
CA SER A 51 -2.30 -1.60 -1.18
C SER A 51 -2.93 -2.26 -2.40
N TRP A 52 -2.20 -2.31 -3.52
CA TRP A 52 -2.69 -2.92 -4.74
C TRP A 52 -2.88 -4.44 -4.60
N VAL A 53 -1.89 -5.15 -4.03
CA VAL A 53 -2.00 -6.61 -3.83
C VAL A 53 -3.17 -6.95 -2.92
N LEU A 54 -3.37 -6.21 -1.83
CA LEU A 54 -4.51 -6.41 -0.94
C LEU A 54 -5.84 -6.13 -1.65
N ALA A 55 -5.97 -5.04 -2.40
CA ALA A 55 -7.18 -4.75 -3.17
C ALA A 55 -7.47 -5.81 -4.24
N LEU A 56 -6.44 -6.34 -4.89
CA LEU A 56 -6.55 -7.44 -5.84
C LEU A 56 -7.05 -8.70 -5.15
N LEU A 57 -6.43 -9.11 -4.04
CA LEU A 57 -6.84 -10.29 -3.27
C LEU A 57 -8.28 -10.16 -2.75
N SER A 58 -8.63 -9.01 -2.16
CA SER A 58 -10.00 -8.75 -1.70
C SER A 58 -11.00 -8.77 -2.85
N GLY A 59 -10.66 -8.21 -4.01
CA GLY A 59 -11.49 -8.25 -5.21
C GLY A 59 -11.70 -9.66 -5.75
N LEU A 60 -10.66 -10.50 -5.75
CA LEU A 60 -10.75 -11.91 -6.16
C LEU A 60 -11.60 -12.72 -5.19
N ILE A 61 -11.35 -12.62 -3.87
CA ILE A 61 -12.09 -13.37 -2.84
C ILE A 61 -13.58 -13.02 -2.87
N SER A 62 -13.90 -11.74 -3.04
CA SER A 62 -15.29 -11.26 -3.07
C SER A 62 -15.94 -11.31 -4.46
N SER A 63 -15.22 -11.77 -5.49
CA SER A 63 -15.64 -11.70 -6.89
C SER A 63 -16.13 -10.31 -7.32
N CYS A 64 -15.47 -9.25 -6.82
CA CYS A 64 -15.85 -7.86 -7.03
C CYS A 64 -14.74 -7.08 -7.76
N ALA A 65 -14.88 -6.93 -9.08
CA ALA A 65 -13.90 -6.23 -9.90
C ALA A 65 -13.74 -4.75 -9.53
N TYR A 66 -14.79 -4.10 -9.00
CA TYR A 66 -14.75 -2.70 -8.57
C TYR A 66 -13.68 -2.43 -7.50
N LEU A 67 -13.47 -3.38 -6.57
CA LEU A 67 -12.42 -3.25 -5.56
C LEU A 67 -11.02 -3.19 -6.17
N VAL A 68 -10.78 -3.94 -7.25
CA VAL A 68 -9.49 -3.95 -7.94
C VAL A 68 -9.25 -2.61 -8.62
N PHE A 69 -10.23 -2.11 -9.38
CA PHE A 69 -10.10 -0.84 -10.10
C PHE A 69 -9.95 0.35 -9.15
N ILE A 70 -10.83 0.49 -8.16
CA ILE A 70 -10.75 1.57 -7.17
C ILE A 70 -9.47 1.45 -6.34
N GLY A 71 -9.09 0.22 -5.98
CA GLY A 71 -7.86 -0.07 -5.24
C GLY A 71 -6.60 0.40 -5.95
N VAL A 72 -6.52 0.31 -7.28
CA VAL A 72 -5.39 0.83 -8.06
C VAL A 72 -5.28 2.35 -7.91
N PHE A 73 -6.40 3.09 -8.06
CA PHE A 73 -6.41 4.55 -7.88
C PHE A 73 -6.00 4.95 -6.45
N ILE A 74 -6.53 4.25 -5.44
CA ILE A 74 -6.14 4.46 -4.04
C ILE A 74 -4.66 4.18 -3.83
N SER A 75 -4.11 3.13 -4.44
CA SER A 75 -2.70 2.79 -4.32
C SER A 75 -1.80 3.90 -4.88
N PHE A 76 -2.15 4.48 -6.03
CA PHE A 76 -1.46 5.65 -6.55
C PHE A 76 -1.59 6.87 -5.63
N ALA A 77 -2.78 7.14 -5.09
CA ALA A 77 -2.97 8.23 -4.15
C ALA A 77 -2.08 8.07 -2.90
N LEU A 78 -2.05 6.87 -2.31
CA LEU A 78 -1.17 6.55 -1.18
C LEU A 78 0.31 6.69 -1.53
N PHE A 79 0.73 6.28 -2.72
CA PHE A 79 2.10 6.48 -3.21
C PHE A 79 2.48 7.95 -3.22
N PHE A 80 1.64 8.81 -3.82
CA PHE A 80 1.94 10.24 -3.91
C PHE A 80 1.92 10.93 -2.54
N ILE A 81 0.96 10.57 -1.68
CA ILE A 81 0.87 11.10 -0.31
C ILE A 81 2.13 10.74 0.49
N THR A 82 2.49 9.46 0.53
CA THR A 82 3.67 8.98 1.27
C THR A 82 4.96 9.57 0.69
N LYS A 83 5.10 9.63 -0.63
CA LYS A 83 6.23 10.30 -1.30
C LYS A 83 6.33 11.78 -0.92
N PHE A 84 5.22 12.49 -0.88
CA PHE A 84 5.19 13.91 -0.52
C PHE A 84 5.59 14.13 0.95
N ILE A 85 5.09 13.30 1.86
CA ILE A 85 5.43 13.34 3.29
C ILE A 85 6.92 13.07 3.50
N ASP A 86 7.46 12.03 2.86
CA ASP A 86 8.87 11.66 3.04
C ASP A 86 9.81 12.68 2.37
N ASN A 87 9.44 13.26 1.22
CA ASN A 87 10.21 14.33 0.61
C ASN A 87 10.29 15.58 1.50
N LYS A 88 9.23 15.90 2.25
CA LYS A 88 9.23 17.02 3.22
C LYS A 88 10.13 16.79 4.42
N LYS A 89 10.46 15.54 4.76
CA LYS A 89 11.42 15.24 5.83
C LYS A 89 12.87 15.51 5.40
N ILE A 90 13.13 15.62 4.10
CA ILE A 90 14.47 15.80 3.52
C ILE A 90 14.86 17.28 3.41
N THR A 91 13.91 18.23 3.51
CA THR A 91 14.23 19.66 3.54
C THR A 91 14.79 20.05 4.92
N LYS A 92 16.12 20.21 4.97
CA LYS A 92 16.84 20.96 6.02
C LYS A 92 16.49 22.44 5.96
#